data_AF-A0A259CJE1-F1
#
_entry.id   AF-A0A259CJE1-F1
#
_cell.length_a   1.000
_cell.length_b   1.000
_cell.length_c   1.000
_cell.angle_alpha   90.00
_cell.angle_beta   90.00
_cell.angle_gamma   90.00
#
_symmetry.space_group_name_H-M   'P 1'
#
loop_
_entity.id
_entity.type
_entity.pdbx_description
1 polymer ?
#
loop_
_entity_poly.entity_id
_entity_poly.type
_entity_poly.pdbx_seq_one_letter_code
_entity_poly.pdbx_strand_id
1 'polypeptide(L)' 'MTEFTLPFGGRCLCGAVRYECDAQPLWQGHCHCESCRRATSSGFTSFFGVANGLWRWTEAVPVTYASSP' A
#
# COMPACT_ATOMS: atom_id res chain seq x y z
N MET A 1 -18.66 -7.86 -4.96
CA MET A 1 -17.80 -7.00 -4.12
C MET A 1 -17.02 -7.93 -3.23
N THR A 2 -15.71 -8.01 -3.43
CA THR A 2 -14.84 -8.95 -2.71
C THR A 2 -14.84 -8.64 -1.22
N GLU A 3 -15.36 -9.58 -0.41
CA GLU A 3 -15.24 -9.53 1.04
C GLU A 3 -13.78 -9.75 1.42
N PHE A 4 -13.15 -8.77 2.06
CA PHE A 4 -11.86 -8.94 2.70
C PHE A 4 -12.07 -9.60 4.07
N THR A 5 -11.38 -10.71 4.34
CA THR A 5 -11.27 -11.26 5.70
C THR A 5 -10.37 -10.33 6.52
N LEU A 6 -10.87 -9.84 7.64
CA LEU A 6 -10.16 -8.93 8.52
C LEU A 6 -9.53 -9.66 9.72
N PRO A 7 -8.35 -9.22 10.20
CA PRO A 7 -7.48 -8.22 9.56
C PRO A 7 -6.83 -8.80 8.29
N PHE A 8 -6.66 -7.98 7.26
CA PHE A 8 -5.82 -8.34 6.11
C PHE A 8 -4.49 -7.60 6.18
N GLY A 9 -3.47 -8.13 5.51
CA GLY A 9 -2.14 -7.53 5.55
C GLY A 9 -1.30 -7.91 4.35
N GLY A 10 -0.10 -7.34 4.33
CA GLY A 10 0.89 -7.57 3.28
C GLY A 10 2.29 -7.36 3.81
N ARG A 11 3.29 -7.70 2.98
CA ARG A 11 4.69 -7.52 3.31
C ARG A 11 5.49 -7.06 2.09
N CYS A 12 6.60 -6.37 2.34
CA CYS A 12 7.60 -6.12 1.32
C CYS A 12 8.30 -7.43 0.91
N LEU A 13 8.84 -7.49 -0.31
CA LEU A 13 9.55 -8.66 -0.81
C LEU A 13 10.80 -9.01 0.02
N CYS A 14 11.43 -8.03 0.66
CA CYS A 14 12.54 -8.27 1.57
C CYS A 14 12.15 -8.98 2.87
N GLY A 15 10.85 -9.03 3.20
CA GLY A 15 10.32 -9.68 4.39
C GLY A 15 10.35 -8.84 5.67
N ALA A 16 11.19 -7.80 5.76
CA ALA A 16 11.37 -7.01 6.98
C ALA A 16 10.24 -6.01 7.30
N VAL A 17 9.41 -5.68 6.29
CA VAL A 17 8.33 -4.70 6.41
C VAL A 17 6.99 -5.40 6.25
N ARG A 18 6.10 -5.21 7.20
CA ARG A 18 4.74 -5.77 7.21
C ARG A 18 3.71 -4.76 7.69
N TYR A 19 2.52 -4.83 7.11
CA TYR A 19 1.38 -4.03 7.53
C TYR A 19 0.14 -4.90 7.74
N GLU A 20 -0.76 -4.40 8.58
CA GLU A 20 -2.11 -4.93 8.80
C GLU A 20 -3.16 -3.82 8.68
N CYS A 21 -4.35 -4.19 8.24
CA CYS A 21 -5.51 -3.33 8.08
C CYS A 21 -6.72 -3.99 8.75
N ASP A 22 -7.36 -3.25 9.66
CA ASP A 22 -8.52 -3.71 10.43
C ASP A 22 -9.85 -3.27 9.81
N ALA A 23 -9.81 -2.68 8.61
CA ALA A 23 -10.97 -2.22 7.88
C ALA A 23 -10.84 -2.49 6.38
N GLN A 24 -11.97 -2.65 5.71
CA GLN A 24 -12.00 -2.86 4.26
C GLN A 24 -11.42 -1.65 3.51
N PRO A 25 -10.80 -1.85 2.33
CA PRO A 25 -10.35 -0.74 1.49
C PRO A 25 -11.50 0.17 1.09
N LEU A 26 -11.31 1.48 1.24
CA LEU A 26 -12.24 2.52 0.77
C LEU A 26 -12.25 2.63 -0.75
N TRP A 27 -11.10 2.36 -1.38
CA TRP A 27 -10.95 2.36 -2.83
C TRP A 27 -9.75 1.50 -3.22
N GLN A 28 -9.77 1.02 -4.47
CA GLN A 28 -8.71 0.25 -5.11
C GLN A 28 -8.61 0.71 -6.56
N GLY A 29 -7.41 0.78 -7.12
CA GLY A 29 -7.23 1.21 -8.49
C GLY A 29 -5.83 0.99 -9.05
N HIS A 30 -5.73 0.97 -10.36
CA HIS A 30 -4.47 0.90 -11.09
C HIS A 30 -4.17 2.26 -11.72
N CYS A 31 -3.03 2.86 -11.35
CA CYS A 31 -2.57 4.10 -11.93
C CYS A 31 -1.60 3.81 -13.08
N HIS A 32 -1.88 4.44 -14.23
CA HIS A 32 -1.07 4.33 -15.45
C HIS A 32 -0.30 5.61 -15.77
N CYS A 33 -0.34 6.62 -14.89
CA CYS A 33 0.35 7.88 -15.16
C CYS A 33 1.86 7.68 -15.23
N GLU A 34 2.54 8.57 -15.95
CA GLU A 34 3.99 8.48 -16.13
C GLU A 34 4.76 8.49 -14.80
N SER A 35 4.37 9.35 -13.85
CA SER A 35 5.03 9.44 -12.55
C SER A 35 4.97 8.12 -11.77
N CYS A 36 3.81 7.44 -11.73
CA CYS A 36 3.67 6.17 -11.01
C CYS A 36 4.46 5.03 -11.69
N ARG A 37 4.44 4.98 -13.03
CA ARG A 37 5.24 4.01 -13.79
C ARG A 37 6.73 4.18 -13.54
N ARG A 38 7.24 5.42 -13.56
CA ARG A 38 8.64 5.73 -13.25
C ARG A 38 8.99 5.40 -11.80
N ALA A 39 8.14 5.78 -10.84
CA ALA A 39 8.39 5.55 -9.41
C ALA A 39 8.49 4.06 -9.05
N THR A 40 7.72 3.20 -9.73
CA THR A 40 7.67 1.76 -9.44
C THR A 40 8.36 0.88 -10.46
N SER A 41 8.92 1.46 -11.53
CA SER A 41 9.49 0.72 -12.67
C SER A 41 8.57 -0.36 -13.24
N SER A 42 7.27 -0.05 -13.32
CA SER A 42 6.22 -0.98 -13.76
C SER A 42 5.30 -0.32 -14.81
N GLY A 43 4.61 -1.13 -15.61
CA GLY A 43 3.62 -0.65 -16.58
C GLY A 43 2.41 0.05 -15.94
N PHE A 44 2.14 -0.24 -14.66
CA PHE A 44 1.17 0.44 -13.81
C PHE A 44 1.48 0.21 -12.33
N THR A 45 0.83 0.96 -11.45
CA THR A 45 0.92 0.79 -9.99
C THR A 45 -0.46 0.54 -9.41
N SER A 46 -0.59 -0.51 -8.60
CA SER A 46 -1.81 -0.77 -7.82
C SER A 46 -1.78 0.04 -6.53
N PHE A 47 -2.85 0.75 -6.27
CA PHE A 47 -3.08 1.45 -5.02
C PHE A 47 -4.37 0.98 -4.38
N PHE A 48 -4.43 1.05 -3.07
CA PHE A 48 -5.65 0.95 -2.30
C PHE A 48 -5.57 1.95 -1.15
N GLY A 49 -6.73 2.45 -0.72
CA GLY A 49 -6.84 3.34 0.43
C GLY A 49 -7.58 2.66 1.56
N VAL A 50 -7.09 2.79 2.78
CA VAL A 50 -7.80 2.43 4.02
C VAL A 50 -7.95 3.69 4.86
N ALA A 51 -9.00 3.77 5.66
CA ALA A 51 -9.16 4.89 6.60
C ALA A 51 -7.92 5.01 7.50
N ASN A 52 -7.42 6.24 7.66
CA ASN A 52 -6.27 6.49 8.51
C ASN A 52 -6.59 6.09 9.96
N GLY A 53 -5.62 5.47 10.64
CA GLY A 53 -5.82 4.90 11.98
C GLY A 53 -6.41 3.49 12.03
N LEU A 54 -6.90 2.95 10.90
CA LEU A 54 -7.36 1.55 10.78
C LEU A 54 -6.33 0.65 10.08
N TRP A 55 -5.07 1.07 10.06
CA TRP A 55 -3.94 0.31 9.56
C TRP A 55 -2.68 0.61 10.39
N ARG A 56 -1.74 -0.33 10.42
CA ARG A 56 -0.45 -0.19 11.14
C ARG A 56 0.66 -0.99 10.48
N TRP A 57 1.91 -0.56 10.70
CA TRP A 57 3.09 -1.41 10.50
C TRP A 57 3.21 -2.39 11.67
N THR A 58 3.49 -3.67 11.39
CA THR A 58 3.65 -4.72 12.42
C THR A 58 5.08 -5.21 12.59
N GLU A 59 5.97 -4.82 11.66
CA GLU A 59 7.43 -5.04 11.75
C GLU A 59 8.17 -3.72 11.50
N ALA A 60 9.25 -3.71 10.71
CA ALA A 60 10.00 -2.49 10.44
C ALA A 60 9.14 -1.47 9.67
N VAL A 61 9.30 -0.19 10.03
CA VAL A 61 8.72 0.92 9.29
C VAL A 61 9.63 1.24 8.10
N PRO A 62 9.12 1.28 6.85
CA PRO A 62 9.94 1.62 5.70
C PRO A 62 10.45 3.06 5.77
N VAL A 63 11.66 3.29 5.26
CA VAL A 63 12.25 4.63 5.16
C VAL A 63 11.37 5.51 4.27
N THR A 64 11.12 6.73 4.71
CA THR A 64 10.33 7.71 3.95
C THR A 64 11.24 8.67 3.20
N TYR A 65 10.82 9.01 1.98
CA TYR A 65 11.48 10.00 1.14
C TYR A 65 10.45 11.04 0.74
N ALA A 66 10.81 12.32 0.83
CA ALA A 66 9.96 13.37 0.31
C ALA A 66 9.87 13.24 -1.22
N SER A 67 8.69 13.50 -1.78
CA SER A 67 8.62 13.88 -3.20
C SER A 67 9.43 15.17 -3.41
N SER A 68 9.74 15.51 -4.66
CA SER A 68 10.36 16.80 -4.99
C SER A 68 9.65 17.96 -4.25
N PRO A 69 10.39 19.03 -3.87
CA PRO A 69 9.82 20.19 -3.18
C PRO A 69 8.58 20.78 -3.86
#